data_AF-A0A9E0T1F8-F1
#
_entry.id   AF-A0A9E0T1F8-F1
#
_cell.length_a   1.000
_cell.length_b   1.000
_cell.length_c   1.000
_cell.angle_alpha   90.00
_cell.angle_beta   90.00
_cell.angle_gamma   90.00
#
_symmetry.space_group_name_H-M   'P 1'
#
loop_
_entity.id
_entity.type
_entity.pdbx_description
1 polymer ?
#
loop_
_entity_poly.entity_id
_entity_poly.type
_entity_poly.pdbx_seq_one_letter_code
_entity_poly.pdbx_strand_id
1 'polypeptide(L)'
;MGSPSAYSLRALETARQCVMLGARLRTIAHITGLTPGYILRAVYCERYPAPIGRPQYSEDFFFKTTRRLQAEACFLATHYRRLTSEGFRQADALIAAFRHHRATQPESTLGFDQAFFLISRLDGIWAATKSGLSFVECLNCRSPYLAPHGMPQRDSCPVCRTDWRLKSRARARVRTSTPPALAADPPKPKRSRQDVPWQLDLDIAHVRLLGRLQQLGAGDRICAVLAEEPRAQLFRAPRGRPTVTSAYISRPMPLAAWSAKTEVTHRVQYAVFASHFRRLVRLDVTPTEAMCSAFETARRACRDYPKPVTFDRCFEVAALLDAIWGVPAQQLELLQCASCGSHYLVSKAEPHPVGCPFCMLIQRHRTLLPTMAA
;
A
#
# COMPACT_ATOMS: atom_id res chain seq x y z
N MET A 1 -15.24 -16.77 6.01
CA MET A 1 -14.79 -15.89 4.91
C MET A 1 -13.61 -15.08 5.41
N GLY A 2 -12.51 -14.96 4.65
CA GLY A 2 -11.32 -14.23 5.09
C GLY A 2 -11.54 -12.72 5.06
N SER A 3 -11.23 -12.04 6.17
CA SER A 3 -11.13 -10.58 6.26
C SER A 3 -9.91 -10.10 5.45
N PRO A 4 -9.96 -8.97 4.71
CA PRO A 4 -8.80 -8.43 4.01
C PRO A 4 -7.63 -8.11 4.97
N SER A 5 -7.93 -7.80 6.24
CA SER A 5 -6.92 -7.61 7.29
C SER A 5 -6.12 -8.87 7.65
N ALA A 6 -6.58 -10.05 7.23
CA ALA A 6 -5.83 -11.30 7.44
C ALA A 6 -4.74 -11.52 6.39
N TYR A 7 -4.73 -10.75 5.30
CA TYR A 7 -3.74 -10.85 4.24
C TYR A 7 -2.68 -9.77 4.37
N SER A 8 -1.42 -10.12 4.06
CA SER A 8 -0.36 -9.13 4.00
C SER A 8 -0.59 -8.16 2.84
N LEU A 9 -0.24 -6.88 3.03
CA LEU A 9 -0.26 -5.85 1.98
C LEU A 9 0.49 -6.32 0.72
N ARG A 10 1.61 -7.01 0.91
CA ARG A 10 2.42 -7.56 -0.17
C ARG A 10 1.64 -8.59 -0.99
N ALA A 11 0.90 -9.51 -0.37
CA ALA A 11 0.10 -10.50 -1.08
C ALA A 11 -0.98 -9.84 -1.96
N LEU A 12 -1.64 -8.79 -1.44
CA LEU A 12 -2.65 -8.03 -2.18
C LEU A 12 -2.04 -7.27 -3.37
N GLU A 13 -0.90 -6.60 -3.15
CA GLU A 13 -0.14 -5.94 -4.22
C GLU A 13 0.30 -6.93 -5.30
N THR A 14 0.87 -8.07 -4.91
CA THR A 14 1.27 -9.10 -5.85
C THR A 14 0.07 -9.64 -6.63
N ALA A 15 -1.09 -9.84 -5.99
CA ALA A 15 -2.33 -10.22 -6.67
C ALA A 15 -2.76 -9.18 -7.72
N ARG A 16 -2.67 -7.89 -7.37
CA ARG A 16 -2.92 -6.75 -8.26
C ARG A 16 -2.04 -6.82 -9.51
N GLN A 17 -0.74 -7.03 -9.31
CA GLN A 17 0.20 -7.14 -10.43
C GLN A 17 -0.12 -8.38 -11.30
N CYS A 18 -0.41 -9.52 -10.68
CA CYS A 18 -0.72 -10.77 -11.39
C CYS A 18 -1.97 -10.64 -12.28
N VAL A 19 -3.06 -10.09 -11.74
CA VAL A 19 -4.32 -9.96 -12.51
C VAL A 19 -4.18 -8.97 -13.67
N MET A 20 -3.43 -7.88 -13.49
CA MET A 20 -3.07 -6.95 -14.57
C MET A 20 -2.26 -7.62 -15.69
N LEU A 21 -1.52 -8.68 -15.37
CA LEU A 21 -0.77 -9.50 -16.35
C LEU A 21 -1.62 -10.62 -16.96
N GLY A 22 -2.90 -10.73 -16.60
CA GLY A 22 -3.81 -11.76 -17.09
C GLY A 22 -3.65 -13.11 -16.40
N ALA A 23 -3.12 -13.13 -15.16
CA ALA A 23 -3.01 -14.35 -14.38
C ALA A 23 -4.38 -14.95 -14.05
N ARG A 24 -4.46 -16.27 -14.04
CA ARG A 24 -5.66 -17.00 -13.60
C ARG A 24 -5.68 -17.25 -12.11
N LEU A 25 -6.85 -17.63 -11.62
CA LEU A 25 -7.13 -17.80 -10.19
C LEU A 25 -6.11 -18.71 -9.50
N ARG A 26 -5.80 -19.85 -10.12
CA ARG A 26 -4.88 -20.84 -9.53
C ARG A 26 -3.46 -20.28 -9.41
N THR A 27 -2.99 -19.56 -10.41
CA THR A 27 -1.68 -18.90 -10.41
C THR A 27 -1.62 -17.82 -9.35
N ILE A 28 -2.65 -16.96 -9.27
CA ILE A 28 -2.74 -15.92 -8.23
C ILE A 28 -2.72 -16.58 -6.85
N ALA A 29 -3.52 -17.63 -6.62
CA ALA A 29 -3.56 -18.35 -5.35
C ALA A 29 -2.19 -18.93 -4.96
N HIS A 30 -1.49 -19.58 -5.90
CA HIS A 30 -0.16 -20.15 -5.62
C HIS A 30 0.91 -19.08 -5.32
N ILE A 31 0.90 -17.96 -6.04
CA ILE A 31 1.90 -16.90 -5.86
C ILE A 31 1.66 -16.13 -4.56
N THR A 32 0.39 -15.89 -4.22
CA THR A 32 0.02 -14.93 -3.16
C THR A 32 -0.45 -15.58 -1.85
N GLY A 33 -0.87 -16.85 -1.89
CA GLY A 33 -1.52 -17.53 -0.77
C GLY A 33 -2.95 -17.06 -0.50
N LEU A 34 -3.51 -16.17 -1.33
CA LEU A 34 -4.89 -15.72 -1.19
C LEU A 34 -5.86 -16.88 -1.43
N THR A 35 -6.98 -16.88 -0.71
CA THR A 35 -7.99 -17.93 -0.88
C THR A 35 -8.69 -17.77 -2.24
N PRO A 36 -9.05 -18.88 -2.92
CA PRO A 36 -9.83 -18.83 -4.16
C PRO A 36 -11.09 -17.97 -4.09
N GLY A 37 -11.82 -18.06 -2.97
CA GLY A 37 -13.04 -17.29 -2.75
C GLY A 37 -12.79 -15.78 -2.67
N TYR A 38 -11.70 -15.35 -2.02
CA TYR A 38 -11.31 -13.94 -2.01
C TYR A 38 -10.92 -13.45 -3.41
N ILE A 39 -10.13 -14.24 -4.15
CA ILE A 39 -9.68 -13.89 -5.50
C ILE A 39 -10.88 -13.65 -6.44
N LEU A 40 -11.86 -14.56 -6.45
CA LEU A 40 -13.06 -14.41 -7.31
C LEU A 40 -13.87 -13.17 -6.99
N ARG A 41 -13.96 -12.80 -5.70
CA ARG A 41 -14.79 -11.70 -5.25
C ARG A 41 -14.13 -10.33 -5.43
N ALA A 42 -12.82 -10.23 -5.17
CA ALA A 42 -12.16 -8.93 -5.01
C ALA A 42 -11.04 -8.64 -6.01
N VAL A 43 -10.33 -9.67 -6.50
CA VAL A 43 -9.12 -9.47 -7.30
C VAL A 43 -9.44 -9.15 -8.76
N TYR A 44 -10.45 -9.78 -9.36
CA TYR A 44 -10.88 -9.43 -10.72
C TYR A 44 -11.80 -8.19 -10.72
N CYS A 45 -11.84 -7.48 -11.84
CA CYS A 45 -12.74 -6.35 -12.05
C CYS A 45 -13.11 -6.20 -13.53
N GLU A 46 -13.96 -5.25 -13.88
CA GLU A 46 -14.37 -5.03 -15.28
C GLU A 46 -13.18 -4.76 -16.21
N ARG A 47 -12.15 -4.03 -15.73
CA ARG A 47 -10.93 -3.75 -16.50
C ARG A 47 -10.02 -4.97 -16.63
N TYR A 48 -10.03 -5.86 -15.65
CA TYR A 48 -9.20 -7.06 -15.62
C TYR A 48 -10.06 -8.29 -15.27
N PRO A 49 -10.89 -8.76 -16.22
CA PRO A 49 -11.81 -9.87 -15.97
C PRO A 49 -11.04 -11.20 -15.83
N ALA A 50 -11.69 -12.18 -15.21
CA ALA A 50 -11.15 -13.52 -15.12
C ALA A 50 -10.98 -14.13 -16.53
N PRO A 51 -9.79 -14.68 -16.88
CA PRO A 51 -9.58 -15.28 -18.19
C PRO A 51 -10.50 -16.48 -18.44
N ILE A 52 -11.15 -16.50 -19.60
CA ILE A 52 -12.11 -17.54 -20.02
C ILE A 52 -11.38 -18.77 -20.61
N GLY A 53 -12.00 -19.95 -20.54
CA GLY A 53 -11.52 -21.18 -21.19
C GLY A 53 -10.65 -22.07 -20.31
N ARG A 54 -10.28 -23.25 -20.81
CA ARG A 54 -9.43 -24.22 -20.08
C ARG A 54 -7.95 -23.80 -20.18
N PRO A 55 -7.26 -23.54 -19.06
CA PRO A 55 -5.83 -23.24 -19.09
C PRO A 55 -4.98 -24.50 -19.24
N GLN A 56 -3.75 -24.28 -19.68
CA GLN A 56 -2.69 -25.28 -19.68
C GLN A 56 -1.96 -25.21 -18.33
N TYR A 57 -2.29 -26.14 -17.42
CA TYR A 57 -1.74 -26.19 -16.06
C TYR A 57 -0.45 -27.02 -15.95
N SER A 58 0.40 -27.05 -16.98
CA SER A 58 1.67 -27.78 -16.97
C SER A 58 2.69 -27.13 -17.89
N GLU A 59 3.96 -27.46 -17.67
CA GLU A 59 5.08 -27.08 -18.54
C GLU A 59 5.05 -27.79 -19.90
N ASP A 60 4.17 -28.77 -20.12
CA ASP A 60 4.12 -29.56 -21.35
C ASP A 60 3.93 -28.70 -22.61
N PHE A 61 3.31 -27.53 -22.46
CA PHE A 61 3.17 -26.57 -23.55
C PHE A 61 4.54 -26.20 -24.14
N PHE A 62 5.58 -26.12 -23.31
CA PHE A 62 6.93 -25.75 -23.72
C PHE A 62 7.50 -26.77 -24.71
N PHE A 63 7.23 -28.07 -24.52
CA PHE A 63 7.73 -29.11 -25.42
C PHE A 63 6.91 -29.24 -26.70
N LYS A 64 5.63 -28.83 -26.67
CA LYS A 64 4.70 -28.96 -27.79
C LYS A 64 4.59 -27.69 -28.65
N THR A 65 5.15 -26.57 -28.21
CA THR A 65 5.05 -25.29 -28.90
C THR A 65 6.14 -25.10 -29.97
N THR A 66 6.01 -24.02 -30.73
CA THR A 66 6.97 -23.62 -31.76
C THR A 66 8.35 -23.34 -31.16
N ARG A 67 9.41 -23.58 -31.95
CA ARG A 67 10.80 -23.24 -31.56
C ARG A 67 10.96 -21.77 -31.20
N ARG A 68 10.18 -20.90 -31.84
CA ARG A 68 10.12 -19.48 -31.51
C ARG A 68 9.65 -19.28 -30.07
N LEU A 69 8.47 -19.79 -29.71
CA LEU A 69 7.94 -19.63 -28.34
C LEU A 69 8.83 -20.30 -27.29
N GLN A 70 9.50 -21.41 -27.63
CA GLN A 70 10.52 -22.00 -26.77
C GLN A 70 11.70 -21.05 -26.50
N ALA A 71 12.21 -20.36 -27.53
CA ALA A 71 13.27 -19.38 -27.37
C ALA A 71 12.82 -18.19 -26.51
N GLU A 72 11.61 -17.69 -26.75
CA GLU A 72 10.98 -16.63 -25.95
C GLU A 72 10.88 -17.01 -24.46
N ALA A 73 10.40 -18.22 -24.16
CA ALA A 73 10.35 -18.80 -22.83
C ALA A 73 11.75 -18.93 -22.19
N CYS A 74 12.78 -19.32 -22.96
CA CYS A 74 14.17 -19.37 -22.47
C CYS A 74 14.70 -17.99 -22.11
N PHE A 75 14.40 -16.95 -22.90
CA PHE A 75 14.81 -15.58 -22.59
C PHE A 75 14.14 -15.07 -21.32
N LEU A 76 12.84 -15.30 -21.17
CA LEU A 76 12.11 -14.96 -19.95
C LEU A 76 12.73 -15.65 -18.74
N ALA A 77 12.98 -16.96 -18.82
CA ALA A 77 13.56 -17.72 -17.72
C ALA A 77 14.98 -17.27 -17.38
N THR A 78 15.79 -16.93 -18.38
CA THR A 78 17.14 -16.39 -18.17
C THR A 78 17.08 -15.05 -17.43
N HIS A 79 16.15 -14.18 -17.83
CA HIS A 79 15.95 -12.90 -17.14
C HIS A 79 15.44 -13.11 -15.70
N TYR A 80 14.50 -14.03 -15.49
CA TYR A 80 14.05 -14.44 -14.15
C TYR A 80 15.21 -14.98 -13.28
N ARG A 81 16.07 -15.84 -13.84
CA ARG A 81 17.22 -16.41 -13.11
C ARG A 81 18.20 -15.31 -12.72
N ARG A 82 18.42 -14.33 -13.60
CA ARG A 82 19.25 -13.17 -13.29
C ARG A 82 18.67 -12.38 -12.11
N LEU A 83 17.39 -12.03 -12.15
CA LEU A 83 16.73 -11.30 -11.06
C LEU A 83 16.79 -12.07 -9.74
N THR A 84 16.55 -13.38 -9.75
CA THR A 84 16.65 -14.18 -8.52
C THR A 84 18.08 -14.28 -8.00
N SER A 85 19.10 -14.32 -8.88
CA SER A 85 20.51 -14.25 -8.47
C SER A 85 20.90 -12.89 -7.87
N GLU A 86 20.20 -11.81 -8.24
CA GLU A 86 20.36 -10.47 -7.66
C GLU A 86 19.58 -10.31 -6.33
N GLY A 87 18.94 -11.38 -5.83
CA GLY A 87 18.25 -11.39 -4.53
C GLY A 87 16.77 -11.00 -4.57
N PHE A 88 16.19 -10.82 -5.76
CA PHE A 88 14.75 -10.58 -5.88
C PHE A 88 13.95 -11.84 -5.50
N ARG A 89 12.83 -11.64 -4.79
CA ARG A 89 11.92 -12.76 -4.47
C ARG A 89 11.33 -13.34 -5.75
N GLN A 90 11.01 -14.63 -5.73
CA GLN A 90 10.58 -15.37 -6.91
C GLN A 90 9.33 -14.75 -7.57
N ALA A 91 8.35 -14.31 -6.79
CA ALA A 91 7.14 -13.67 -7.32
C ALA A 91 7.46 -12.36 -8.03
N ASP A 92 8.27 -11.51 -7.39
CA ASP A 92 8.67 -10.20 -7.91
C ASP A 92 9.52 -10.37 -9.19
N ALA A 93 10.44 -11.35 -9.18
CA ALA A 93 11.27 -11.70 -10.33
C ALA A 93 10.45 -12.21 -11.53
N LEU A 94 9.44 -13.07 -11.30
CA LEU A 94 8.56 -13.57 -12.37
C LEU A 94 7.75 -12.42 -13.00
N ILE A 95 7.14 -11.57 -12.17
CA ILE A 95 6.35 -10.42 -12.62
C ILE A 95 7.22 -9.47 -13.45
N ALA A 96 8.41 -9.13 -12.95
CA ALA A 96 9.35 -8.25 -13.65
C ALA A 96 9.83 -8.86 -14.98
N ALA A 97 10.22 -10.14 -14.98
CA ALA A 97 10.65 -10.84 -16.18
C ALA A 97 9.55 -10.92 -17.25
N PHE A 98 8.31 -11.19 -16.85
CA PHE A 98 7.20 -11.25 -17.78
C PHE A 98 6.83 -9.87 -18.34
N ARG A 99 6.92 -8.80 -17.55
CA ARG A 99 6.76 -7.43 -18.05
C ARG A 99 7.81 -7.07 -19.08
N HIS A 100 9.07 -7.41 -18.79
CA HIS A 100 10.17 -7.21 -19.73
C HIS A 100 9.94 -7.99 -21.04
N HIS A 101 9.48 -9.24 -20.94
CA HIS A 101 9.11 -10.05 -22.09
C HIS A 101 8.00 -9.40 -22.92
N ARG A 102 6.88 -8.98 -22.31
CA ARG A 102 5.79 -8.31 -23.04
C ARG A 102 6.22 -6.99 -23.68
N ALA A 103 7.10 -6.23 -23.04
CA ALA A 103 7.62 -4.99 -23.60
C ALA A 103 8.55 -5.21 -24.80
N THR A 104 9.35 -6.28 -24.77
CA THR A 104 10.28 -6.62 -25.86
C THR A 104 9.62 -7.41 -26.99
N GLN A 105 8.52 -8.11 -26.69
CA GLN A 105 7.82 -9.01 -27.60
C GLN A 105 6.29 -8.86 -27.47
N PRO A 106 5.71 -7.74 -27.94
CA PRO A 106 4.28 -7.48 -27.81
C PRO A 106 3.40 -8.50 -28.55
N GLU A 107 3.91 -9.07 -29.64
CA GLU A 107 3.23 -10.09 -30.46
C GLU A 107 3.37 -11.53 -29.92
N SER A 108 3.98 -11.70 -28.75
CA SER A 108 4.17 -13.04 -28.16
C SER A 108 2.84 -13.61 -27.69
N THR A 109 2.60 -14.89 -27.97
CA THR A 109 1.46 -15.64 -27.45
C THR A 109 1.72 -16.26 -26.07
N LEU A 110 2.92 -16.04 -25.49
CA LEU A 110 3.28 -16.55 -24.18
C LEU A 110 2.44 -15.86 -23.10
N GLY A 111 1.53 -16.61 -22.47
CA GLY A 111 0.70 -16.12 -21.37
C GLY A 111 1.43 -16.10 -20.02
N PHE A 112 0.91 -15.33 -19.06
CA PHE A 112 1.50 -15.25 -17.72
C PHE A 112 1.43 -16.61 -16.99
N ASP A 113 0.33 -17.34 -17.09
CA ASP A 113 0.20 -18.67 -16.48
C ASP A 113 1.22 -19.67 -17.06
N GLN A 114 1.47 -19.61 -18.38
CA GLN A 114 2.49 -20.45 -19.02
C GLN A 114 3.89 -20.16 -18.47
N ALA A 115 4.24 -18.88 -18.34
CA ALA A 115 5.48 -18.47 -17.70
C ALA A 115 5.55 -18.95 -16.23
N PHE A 116 4.44 -18.83 -15.48
CA PHE A 116 4.35 -19.30 -14.10
C PHE A 116 4.61 -20.82 -13.97
N PHE A 117 3.98 -21.67 -14.80
CA PHE A 117 4.19 -23.12 -14.73
C PHE A 117 5.61 -23.51 -15.15
N LEU A 118 6.15 -22.83 -16.16
CA LEU A 118 7.54 -23.00 -16.59
C LEU A 118 8.52 -22.71 -15.44
N ILE A 119 8.38 -21.57 -14.76
CA ILE A 119 9.25 -21.17 -13.65
C ILE A 119 9.03 -22.06 -12.41
N SER A 120 7.77 -22.41 -12.11
CA SER A 120 7.44 -23.35 -11.03
C SER A 120 8.26 -24.64 -11.19
N ARG A 121 8.34 -25.17 -12.41
CA ARG A 121 9.06 -26.41 -12.72
C ARG A 121 10.56 -26.25 -12.88
N LEU A 122 11.03 -25.04 -13.13
CA LEU A 122 12.46 -24.72 -13.13
C LEU A 122 13.02 -24.75 -11.69
N ASP A 123 12.35 -24.09 -10.75
CA ASP A 123 12.84 -23.95 -9.38
C ASP A 123 12.25 -24.96 -8.38
N GLY A 124 11.24 -25.74 -8.78
CA GLY A 124 10.53 -26.65 -7.87
C GLY A 124 9.73 -25.90 -6.82
N ILE A 125 9.04 -24.83 -7.22
CA ILE A 125 8.26 -23.94 -6.34
C ILE A 125 6.79 -23.87 -6.77
N TRP A 126 5.96 -23.30 -5.88
CA TRP A 126 4.54 -23.01 -6.12
C TRP A 126 3.69 -24.22 -6.54
N ALA A 127 3.48 -24.39 -7.84
CA ALA A 127 2.69 -25.48 -8.40
C ALA A 127 3.51 -26.76 -8.63
N ALA A 128 4.83 -26.70 -8.40
CA ALA A 128 5.73 -27.84 -8.48
C ALA A 128 6.44 -28.08 -7.15
N THR A 129 6.70 -29.34 -6.84
CA THR A 129 7.46 -29.75 -5.64
C THR A 129 8.91 -30.10 -5.95
N LYS A 130 9.25 -30.25 -7.24
CA LYS A 130 10.60 -30.62 -7.72
C LYS A 130 10.91 -29.91 -9.03
N SER A 131 12.20 -29.61 -9.24
CA SER A 131 12.71 -29.11 -10.51
C SER A 131 12.63 -30.19 -11.59
N GLY A 132 11.77 -29.98 -12.59
CA GLY A 132 11.68 -30.79 -13.80
C GLY A 132 12.42 -30.17 -15.00
N LEU A 133 12.80 -28.90 -14.89
CA LEU A 133 13.56 -28.17 -15.89
C LEU A 133 14.91 -27.72 -15.32
N SER A 134 15.89 -27.53 -16.20
CA SER A 134 17.20 -26.98 -15.85
C SER A 134 17.75 -26.14 -16.99
N PHE A 135 18.70 -25.25 -16.67
CA PHE A 135 19.48 -24.55 -17.69
C PHE A 135 20.58 -25.46 -18.22
N VAL A 136 20.72 -25.49 -19.53
CA VAL A 136 21.79 -26.18 -20.25
C VAL A 136 22.45 -25.17 -21.19
N GLU A 137 23.76 -25.24 -21.32
CA GLU A 137 24.49 -24.40 -22.28
C GLU A 137 24.48 -25.04 -23.67
N CYS A 138 24.22 -24.22 -24.69
CA CYS A 138 24.30 -24.69 -26.06
C CYS A 138 25.75 -24.77 -26.54
N LEU A 139 26.14 -25.90 -27.14
CA LEU A 139 27.48 -26.10 -27.67
C LEU A 139 27.82 -25.16 -28.85
N ASN A 140 26.80 -24.74 -29.61
CA ASN A 140 26.98 -23.87 -30.77
C ASN A 140 27.06 -22.38 -30.36
N CYS A 141 26.01 -21.86 -29.72
CA CYS A 141 25.92 -20.43 -29.44
C CYS A 141 26.16 -20.02 -27.98
N ARG A 142 26.58 -20.96 -27.11
CA ARG A 142 26.91 -20.78 -25.68
C ARG A 142 25.84 -20.11 -24.83
N SER A 143 24.65 -19.92 -25.37
CA SER A 143 23.52 -19.31 -24.68
C SER A 143 22.84 -20.34 -23.79
N PRO A 144 22.46 -20.00 -22.55
CA PRO A 144 21.67 -20.89 -21.70
C PRO A 144 20.27 -21.08 -22.30
N TYR A 145 19.76 -22.30 -22.26
CA TYR A 145 18.40 -22.63 -22.66
C TYR A 145 17.77 -23.63 -21.69
N LEU A 146 16.44 -23.66 -21.65
CA LEU A 146 15.70 -24.60 -20.81
C LEU A 146 15.62 -25.98 -21.46
N ALA A 147 15.92 -27.00 -20.69
CA ALA A 147 15.78 -28.40 -21.06
C ALA A 147 15.20 -29.22 -19.89
N PRO A 148 14.66 -30.43 -20.14
CA PRO A 148 14.34 -31.38 -19.08
C PRO A 148 15.54 -31.59 -18.16
N HIS A 149 15.28 -31.71 -16.87
CA HIS A 149 16.32 -31.96 -15.88
C HIS A 149 17.14 -33.21 -16.24
N GLY A 150 18.47 -33.10 -16.21
CA GLY A 150 19.39 -34.18 -16.54
C GLY A 150 19.65 -34.39 -18.04
N MET A 151 19.10 -33.54 -18.94
CA MET A 151 19.41 -33.64 -20.37
C MET A 151 20.86 -33.18 -20.66
N PRO A 152 21.64 -33.92 -21.50
CA PRO A 152 22.98 -33.50 -21.90
C PRO A 152 22.96 -32.25 -22.78
N GLN A 153 24.11 -31.55 -22.85
CA GLN A 153 24.31 -30.42 -23.74
C GLN A 153 24.11 -30.80 -25.21
N ARG A 154 23.46 -29.90 -25.96
CA ARG A 154 23.24 -30.07 -27.41
C ARG A 154 23.62 -28.80 -28.17
N ASP A 155 23.93 -28.97 -29.44
CA ASP A 155 24.25 -27.91 -30.41
C ASP A 155 22.99 -27.25 -31.04
N SER A 156 21.80 -27.77 -30.72
CA SER A 156 20.54 -27.48 -31.39
C SER A 156 19.51 -26.80 -30.47
N CYS A 157 19.93 -25.75 -29.77
CA CYS A 157 19.02 -25.05 -28.86
C CYS A 157 17.95 -24.20 -29.60
N PRO A 158 16.80 -23.91 -28.96
CA PRO A 158 15.74 -23.08 -29.54
C PRO A 158 16.22 -21.67 -29.95
N VAL A 159 17.24 -21.14 -29.26
CA VAL A 159 17.78 -19.80 -29.51
C VAL A 159 18.65 -19.75 -30.77
N CYS A 160 19.48 -20.76 -31.04
CA CYS A 160 20.32 -20.74 -32.24
C CYS A 160 19.51 -21.05 -33.52
N ARG A 161 18.40 -21.79 -33.41
CA ARG A 161 17.56 -22.23 -34.57
C ARG A 161 16.42 -21.28 -34.92
N THR A 162 16.26 -20.18 -34.22
CA THR A 162 15.26 -19.16 -34.55
C THR A 162 15.91 -18.04 -35.34
N ASP A 163 15.23 -17.55 -36.39
CA ASP A 163 15.68 -16.42 -37.23
C ASP A 163 15.84 -15.08 -36.45
N TRP A 164 15.73 -15.13 -35.13
CA TRP A 164 15.90 -14.01 -34.21
C TRP A 164 17.26 -13.32 -34.40
N ARG A 165 18.34 -14.06 -34.67
CA ARG A 165 19.67 -13.47 -34.92
C ARG A 165 19.73 -12.66 -36.22
N LEU A 166 18.99 -13.06 -37.26
CA LEU A 166 18.88 -12.31 -38.52
C LEU A 166 18.08 -11.01 -38.32
N LYS A 167 16.94 -11.08 -37.62
CA LYS A 167 16.09 -9.90 -37.35
C LYS A 167 16.69 -8.93 -36.32
N SER A 168 17.54 -9.39 -35.41
CA SER A 168 18.23 -8.53 -34.43
C SER A 168 19.34 -7.70 -35.08
N ARG A 169 20.11 -8.29 -36.02
CA ARG A 169 21.07 -7.55 -36.86
C ARG A 169 20.37 -6.57 -37.82
N ALA A 170 19.22 -6.94 -38.37
CA ALA A 170 18.41 -6.02 -39.17
C ALA A 170 17.83 -4.85 -38.36
N ARG A 171 17.30 -5.10 -37.15
CA ARG A 171 16.79 -4.04 -36.26
C ARG A 171 17.88 -3.14 -35.69
N ALA A 172 19.10 -3.65 -35.48
CA ALA A 172 20.26 -2.83 -35.14
C ALA A 172 20.67 -1.86 -36.28
N ARG A 173 20.45 -2.25 -37.55
CA ARG A 173 20.67 -1.36 -38.71
C ARG A 173 19.52 -0.38 -38.98
N VAL A 174 18.29 -0.72 -38.61
CA VAL A 174 17.11 0.16 -38.78
C VAL A 174 17.05 1.25 -37.70
N ARG A 175 17.69 1.05 -36.55
CA ARG A 175 17.73 2.04 -35.45
C ARG A 175 18.63 3.26 -35.70
N THR A 176 19.42 3.29 -36.78
CA THR A 176 20.23 4.45 -37.19
C THR A 176 19.52 5.40 -38.15
N SER A 177 18.26 5.14 -38.52
CA SER A 177 17.51 6.04 -39.38
C SER A 177 16.07 6.20 -38.90
N THR A 178 15.76 7.44 -38.51
CA THR A 178 14.42 8.03 -38.35
C THR A 178 13.74 7.85 -36.98
N PRO A 179 13.39 8.95 -36.28
CA PRO A 179 12.49 8.90 -35.13
C PRO A 179 11.05 8.67 -35.60
N PRO A 180 10.26 7.80 -34.95
CA PRO A 180 8.85 7.65 -35.26
C PRO A 180 8.06 8.88 -34.77
N ALA A 181 7.22 9.41 -35.65
CA ALA A 181 6.26 10.46 -35.34
C ALA A 181 5.29 10.01 -34.22
N LEU A 182 5.00 10.95 -33.31
CA LEU A 182 4.00 10.80 -32.25
C LEU A 182 2.65 10.44 -32.87
N ALA A 183 2.15 9.25 -32.56
CA ALA A 183 0.81 8.82 -32.92
C ALA A 183 -0.23 9.63 -32.15
N ALA A 184 -1.28 10.00 -32.88
CA ALA A 184 -2.37 10.91 -32.52
C ALA A 184 -3.11 10.54 -31.22
N ASP A 185 -3.70 11.58 -30.63
CA ASP A 185 -4.50 11.54 -29.40
C ASP A 185 -5.57 10.45 -29.38
N PRO A 186 -5.77 9.79 -28.22
CA PRO A 186 -6.84 8.80 -28.06
C PRO A 186 -8.22 9.45 -28.25
N PRO A 187 -9.20 8.73 -28.82
CA PRO A 187 -10.54 9.25 -29.01
C PRO A 187 -11.18 9.63 -27.67
N LYS A 188 -11.84 10.80 -27.67
CA LYS A 188 -12.53 11.43 -26.53
C LYS A 188 -13.30 10.43 -25.66
N PRO A 189 -13.22 10.53 -24.33
CA PRO A 189 -13.93 9.64 -23.43
C PRO A 189 -15.44 9.76 -23.64
N LYS A 190 -16.07 8.64 -24.04
CA LYS A 190 -17.51 8.48 -23.91
C LYS A 190 -17.86 8.62 -22.42
N ARG A 191 -18.86 9.46 -22.14
CA ARG A 191 -19.51 9.74 -20.84
C ARG A 191 -19.09 8.81 -19.70
N SER A 192 -18.51 9.40 -18.66
CA SER A 192 -18.13 8.79 -17.39
C SER A 192 -19.24 7.91 -16.82
N ARG A 193 -19.19 6.62 -17.16
CA ARG A 193 -19.76 5.57 -16.31
C ARG A 193 -18.95 5.67 -15.01
N GLN A 194 -19.63 5.84 -13.87
CA GLN A 194 -18.95 5.79 -12.58
C GLN A 194 -18.35 4.38 -12.48
N ASP A 195 -17.05 4.25 -12.77
CA ASP A 195 -16.34 2.98 -12.66
C ASP A 195 -16.45 2.56 -11.18
N VAL A 196 -17.11 1.44 -10.94
CA VAL A 196 -17.24 0.89 -9.58
C VAL A 196 -15.83 0.71 -9.02
N PRO A 197 -15.53 1.24 -7.82
CA PRO A 197 -14.21 1.13 -7.24
C PRO A 197 -13.77 -0.33 -7.17
N TRP A 198 -12.57 -0.61 -7.67
CA TRP A 198 -12.04 -1.96 -7.65
C TRP A 198 -11.83 -2.42 -6.21
N GLN A 199 -12.54 -3.47 -5.79
CA GLN A 199 -12.52 -3.96 -4.41
C GLN A 199 -11.10 -4.24 -3.90
N LEU A 200 -10.21 -4.78 -4.73
CA LEU A 200 -8.81 -5.00 -4.34
C LEU A 200 -8.10 -3.69 -3.98
N ASP A 201 -8.34 -2.60 -4.70
CA ASP A 201 -7.74 -1.30 -4.41
C ASP A 201 -8.28 -0.72 -3.09
N LEU A 202 -9.57 -0.92 -2.80
CA LEU A 202 -10.16 -0.58 -1.50
C LEU A 202 -9.51 -1.39 -0.37
N ASP A 203 -9.35 -2.71 -0.55
CA ASP A 203 -8.74 -3.58 0.44
C ASP A 203 -7.26 -3.23 0.68
N ILE A 204 -6.50 -2.89 -0.37
CA ILE A 204 -5.12 -2.40 -0.26
C ILE A 204 -5.06 -1.08 0.51
N ALA A 205 -5.96 -0.13 0.19
CA ALA A 205 -6.04 1.14 0.89
C ALA A 205 -6.37 0.94 2.38
N HIS A 206 -7.31 0.03 2.69
CA HIS A 206 -7.69 -0.34 4.05
C HIS A 206 -6.50 -0.89 4.86
N VAL A 207 -5.78 -1.87 4.30
CA VAL A 207 -4.62 -2.47 4.98
C VAL A 207 -3.50 -1.44 5.18
N ARG A 208 -3.27 -0.54 4.21
CA ARG A 208 -2.31 0.56 4.36
C ARG A 208 -2.70 1.53 5.47
N LEU A 209 -3.98 1.90 5.54
CA LEU A 209 -4.49 2.78 6.58
C LEU A 209 -4.30 2.15 7.96
N LEU A 210 -4.70 0.89 8.14
CA LEU A 210 -4.49 0.17 9.41
C LEU A 210 -3.01 0.11 9.80
N GLY A 211 -2.12 -0.21 8.85
CA GLY A 211 -0.69 -0.23 9.09
C GLY A 211 -0.14 1.13 9.51
N ARG A 212 -0.59 2.22 8.86
CA ARG A 212 -0.21 3.60 9.25
C ARG A 212 -0.70 3.94 10.66
N LEU A 213 -1.96 3.66 10.98
CA LEU A 213 -2.52 3.93 12.30
C LEU A 213 -1.76 3.20 13.41
N GLN A 214 -1.39 1.93 13.18
CA GLN A 214 -0.55 1.17 14.11
C GLN A 214 0.84 1.78 14.28
N GLN A 215 1.48 2.24 13.21
CA GLN A 215 2.79 2.93 13.28
C GLN A 215 2.72 4.26 14.03
N LEU A 216 1.57 4.94 14.00
CA LEU A 216 1.33 6.14 14.79
C LEU A 216 1.02 5.86 16.26
N GLY A 217 0.87 4.58 16.64
CA GLY A 217 0.58 4.14 18.00
C GLY A 217 -0.90 4.23 18.37
N ALA A 218 -1.80 4.17 17.39
CA ALA A 218 -3.24 4.13 17.64
C ALA A 218 -3.67 2.80 18.28
N GLY A 219 -4.53 2.85 19.28
CA GLY A 219 -5.12 1.66 19.89
C GLY A 219 -6.08 0.92 18.93
N ASP A 220 -6.22 -0.41 19.10
CA ASP A 220 -7.02 -1.28 18.19
C ASP A 220 -8.45 -0.78 17.97
N ARG A 221 -9.11 -0.27 19.01
CA ARG A 221 -10.47 0.29 18.90
C ARG A 221 -10.51 1.57 18.07
N ILE A 222 -9.50 2.43 18.18
CA ILE A 222 -9.42 3.66 17.39
C ILE A 222 -9.07 3.33 15.93
N CYS A 223 -8.20 2.34 15.70
CA CYS A 223 -7.96 1.81 14.37
C CYS A 223 -9.26 1.35 13.69
N ALA A 224 -10.09 0.59 14.41
CA ALA A 224 -11.38 0.13 13.91
C ALA A 224 -12.35 1.29 13.60
N VAL A 225 -12.36 2.36 14.40
CA VAL A 225 -13.20 3.54 14.14
C VAL A 225 -12.71 4.30 12.91
N LEU A 226 -11.41 4.62 12.84
CA LEU A 226 -10.83 5.43 11.77
C LEU A 226 -10.81 4.71 10.42
N ALA A 227 -10.73 3.38 10.44
CA ALA A 227 -10.84 2.53 9.26
C ALA A 227 -12.28 2.06 8.97
N GLU A 228 -13.28 2.62 9.67
CA GLU A 228 -14.70 2.35 9.47
C GLU A 228 -15.08 0.85 9.50
N GLU A 229 -14.42 0.09 10.37
CA GLU A 229 -14.66 -1.34 10.48
C GLU A 229 -16.04 -1.62 11.11
N PRO A 230 -16.81 -2.60 10.62
CA PRO A 230 -18.14 -2.92 11.16
C PRO A 230 -18.15 -3.20 12.66
N ARG A 231 -17.07 -3.79 13.19
CA ARG A 231 -16.94 -4.08 14.63
C ARG A 231 -16.90 -2.83 15.50
N ALA A 232 -16.59 -1.65 14.95
CA ALA A 232 -16.58 -0.40 15.70
C ALA A 232 -17.96 -0.05 16.29
N GLN A 233 -19.04 -0.49 15.63
CA GLN A 233 -20.42 -0.31 16.09
C GLN A 233 -20.75 -1.12 17.36
N LEU A 234 -19.95 -2.15 17.66
CA LEU A 234 -20.15 -3.04 18.81
C LEU A 234 -19.46 -2.54 20.08
N PHE A 235 -18.63 -1.51 19.99
CA PHE A 235 -17.96 -0.97 21.17
C PHE A 235 -19.01 -0.43 22.15
N ARG A 236 -18.77 -0.62 23.45
CA ARG A 236 -19.66 -0.17 24.53
C ARG A 236 -19.07 1.00 25.28
N ALA A 237 -19.93 1.91 25.72
CA ALA A 237 -19.54 3.06 26.53
C ALA A 237 -19.12 2.59 27.93
N PRO A 238 -18.12 3.24 28.56
CA PRO A 238 -17.87 3.05 29.98
C PRO A 238 -19.10 3.34 30.83
N ARG A 239 -19.19 2.73 32.03
CA ARG A 239 -20.31 2.95 32.98
C ARG A 239 -20.51 4.45 33.24
N GLY A 240 -21.76 4.93 33.14
CA GLY A 240 -22.13 6.32 33.42
C GLY A 240 -22.32 7.23 32.20
N ARG A 241 -22.42 6.69 30.98
CA ARG A 241 -22.71 7.47 29.75
C ARG A 241 -23.89 6.89 28.96
N PRO A 242 -24.73 7.73 28.35
CA PRO A 242 -25.91 7.29 27.60
C PRO A 242 -25.57 6.70 26.23
N THR A 243 -24.43 7.05 25.62
CA THR A 243 -24.05 6.61 24.27
C THR A 243 -22.57 6.29 24.14
N VAL A 244 -22.26 5.34 23.27
CA VAL A 244 -20.88 5.00 22.86
C VAL A 244 -20.47 5.94 21.76
N THR A 245 -19.46 6.76 22.04
CA THR A 245 -18.80 7.54 21.00
C THR A 245 -17.34 7.12 21.00
N SER A 246 -16.70 7.16 19.84
CA SER A 246 -15.30 6.76 19.73
C SER A 246 -14.37 7.58 20.63
N ALA A 247 -14.74 8.83 20.93
CA ALA A 247 -14.02 9.71 21.84
C ALA A 247 -13.94 9.16 23.28
N TYR A 248 -14.91 8.33 23.70
CA TYR A 248 -14.98 7.76 25.05
C TYR A 248 -14.43 6.33 25.13
N ILE A 249 -13.63 5.91 24.14
CA ILE A 249 -12.95 4.61 24.14
C ILE A 249 -11.88 4.53 25.25
N SER A 250 -11.31 5.67 25.65
CA SER A 250 -10.29 5.79 26.70
C SER A 250 -10.82 6.49 27.97
N ARG A 251 -10.00 6.57 29.03
CA ARG A 251 -10.37 7.35 30.24
C ARG A 251 -10.65 8.80 29.83
N PRO A 252 -11.82 9.37 30.12
CA PRO A 252 -12.24 10.65 29.57
C PRO A 252 -11.35 11.82 29.99
N MET A 253 -11.22 12.81 29.11
CA MET A 253 -10.61 14.10 29.43
C MET A 253 -11.39 14.84 30.52
N PRO A 254 -10.70 15.53 31.45
CA PRO A 254 -11.34 16.22 32.57
C PRO A 254 -11.91 17.58 32.14
N LEU A 255 -12.91 17.60 31.24
CA LEU A 255 -13.39 18.82 30.58
C LEU A 255 -13.82 19.94 31.52
N ALA A 256 -14.48 19.63 32.65
CA ALA A 256 -14.90 20.64 33.62
C ALA A 256 -13.74 21.36 34.34
N ALA A 257 -12.53 20.80 34.29
CA ALA A 257 -11.32 21.37 34.88
C ALA A 257 -10.11 21.11 33.94
N TRP A 258 -10.32 21.25 32.63
CA TRP A 258 -9.37 20.86 31.59
C TRP A 258 -8.04 21.57 31.78
N SER A 259 -8.08 22.89 31.91
CA SER A 259 -6.90 23.74 31.95
C SER A 259 -6.10 23.57 33.25
N ALA A 260 -6.76 23.20 34.35
CA ALA A 260 -6.16 22.97 35.66
C ALA A 260 -5.61 21.55 35.83
N LYS A 261 -6.30 20.53 35.30
CA LYS A 261 -5.91 19.11 35.45
C LYS A 261 -4.99 18.60 34.34
N THR A 262 -4.83 19.34 33.25
CA THR A 262 -3.95 18.96 32.13
C THR A 262 -2.62 19.71 32.23
N GLU A 263 -1.51 18.97 32.20
CA GLU A 263 -0.17 19.56 32.21
C GLU A 263 -0.03 20.61 31.08
N VAL A 264 0.60 21.76 31.39
CA VAL A 264 0.75 22.88 30.44
C VAL A 264 1.45 22.43 29.14
N THR A 265 2.45 21.55 29.27
CA THR A 265 3.17 20.95 28.14
C THR A 265 2.26 20.12 27.24
N HIS A 266 1.35 19.31 27.80
CA HIS A 266 0.34 18.59 27.02
C HIS A 266 -0.68 19.55 26.39
N ARG A 267 -1.11 20.61 27.10
CA ARG A 267 -2.02 21.63 26.55
C ARG A 267 -1.42 22.30 25.30
N VAL A 268 -0.12 22.56 25.29
CA VAL A 268 0.60 23.06 24.11
C VAL A 268 0.60 22.03 22.98
N GLN A 269 0.96 20.78 23.26
CA GLN A 269 0.96 19.72 22.25
C GLN A 269 -0.42 19.52 21.61
N TYR A 270 -1.48 19.48 22.42
CA TYR A 270 -2.86 19.39 21.93
C TYR A 270 -3.27 20.61 21.10
N ALA A 271 -2.84 21.81 21.50
CA ALA A 271 -3.12 23.04 20.75
C ALA A 271 -2.43 23.05 19.37
N VAL A 272 -1.17 22.64 19.30
CA VAL A 272 -0.42 22.49 18.04
C VAL A 272 -1.14 21.48 17.14
N PHE A 273 -1.45 20.29 17.67
CA PHE A 273 -2.21 19.28 16.95
C PHE A 273 -3.55 19.81 16.43
N ALA A 274 -4.39 20.41 17.30
CA ALA A 274 -5.71 20.89 16.95
C ALA A 274 -5.68 22.00 15.90
N SER A 275 -4.68 22.88 15.95
CA SER A 275 -4.48 23.92 14.94
C SER A 275 -4.21 23.31 13.56
N HIS A 276 -3.31 22.31 13.48
CA HIS A 276 -3.03 21.61 12.23
C HIS A 276 -4.22 20.79 11.74
N PHE A 277 -4.89 20.07 12.62
CA PHE A 277 -6.08 19.28 12.30
C PHE A 277 -7.18 20.15 11.70
N ARG A 278 -7.57 21.23 12.39
CA ARG A 278 -8.63 22.13 11.93
C ARG A 278 -8.26 22.84 10.63
N ARG A 279 -6.97 23.13 10.41
CA ARG A 279 -6.50 23.65 9.13
C ARG A 279 -6.70 22.65 7.99
N LEU A 280 -6.38 21.37 8.20
CA LEU A 280 -6.53 20.33 7.17
C LEU A 280 -8.01 20.06 6.87
N VAL A 281 -8.87 20.00 7.89
CA VAL A 281 -10.32 19.84 7.70
C VAL A 281 -10.91 21.01 6.88
N ARG A 282 -10.45 22.25 7.12
CA ARG A 282 -10.83 23.42 6.32
C ARG A 282 -10.34 23.39 4.86
N LEU A 283 -9.37 22.53 4.55
CA LEU A 283 -8.86 22.30 3.20
C LEU A 283 -9.53 21.06 2.56
N ASP A 284 -10.68 20.64 3.07
CA ASP A 284 -11.46 19.48 2.60
C ASP A 284 -10.70 18.15 2.62
N VAL A 285 -9.66 18.05 3.46
CA VAL A 285 -9.00 16.77 3.74
C VAL A 285 -9.91 15.93 4.62
N THR A 286 -10.05 14.64 4.32
CA THR A 286 -10.90 13.75 5.12
C THR A 286 -10.47 13.75 6.59
N PRO A 287 -11.40 13.65 7.56
CA PRO A 287 -11.05 13.71 8.98
C PRO A 287 -10.01 12.68 9.40
N THR A 288 -10.06 11.46 8.84
CA THR A 288 -9.07 10.40 9.11
C THR A 288 -7.67 10.76 8.61
N GLU A 289 -7.56 11.31 7.40
CA GLU A 289 -6.27 11.72 6.85
C GLU A 289 -5.72 12.97 7.54
N ALA A 290 -6.61 13.92 7.87
CA ALA A 290 -6.30 15.10 8.66
C ALA A 290 -5.77 14.71 10.05
N MET A 291 -6.39 13.72 10.70
CA MET A 291 -5.96 13.17 11.99
C MET A 291 -4.52 12.62 11.94
N CYS A 292 -4.23 11.75 10.97
CA CYS A 292 -2.91 11.15 10.81
C CYS A 292 -1.83 12.21 10.54
N SER A 293 -2.09 13.10 9.57
CA SER A 293 -1.16 14.13 9.14
C SER A 293 -0.93 15.22 10.20
N ALA A 294 -1.97 15.63 10.93
CA ALA A 294 -1.84 16.58 12.03
C ALA A 294 -1.05 15.99 13.21
N PHE A 295 -1.26 14.71 13.54
CA PHE A 295 -0.52 14.05 14.61
C PHE A 295 0.98 13.92 14.28
N GLU A 296 1.32 13.49 13.06
CA GLU A 296 2.71 13.44 12.61
C GLU A 296 3.39 14.81 12.68
N THR A 297 2.69 15.86 12.26
CA THR A 297 3.19 17.24 12.30
C THR A 297 3.40 17.72 13.73
N ALA A 298 2.43 17.49 14.62
CA ALA A 298 2.54 17.86 16.03
C ALA A 298 3.66 17.09 16.74
N ARG A 299 3.82 15.78 16.46
CA ARG A 299 4.90 14.97 17.01
C ARG A 299 6.27 15.46 16.58
N ARG A 300 6.42 15.92 15.34
CA ARG A 300 7.68 16.53 14.85
C ARG A 300 7.93 17.89 15.51
N ALA A 301 6.90 18.74 15.63
CA ALA A 301 7.01 20.06 16.23
C ALA A 301 7.33 20.01 17.74
N CYS A 302 6.83 18.99 18.44
CA CYS A 302 7.00 18.81 19.88
C CYS A 302 7.96 17.67 20.23
N ARG A 303 8.89 17.31 19.33
CA ARG A 303 9.77 16.14 19.48
C ARG A 303 10.61 16.14 20.77
N ASP A 304 10.97 17.32 21.25
CA ASP A 304 11.87 17.51 22.40
C ASP A 304 11.11 17.58 23.75
N TYR A 305 9.77 17.39 23.73
CA TYR A 305 8.98 17.36 24.96
C TYR A 305 9.16 16.02 25.69
N PRO A 306 9.38 16.02 27.02
CA PRO A 306 9.72 14.81 27.77
C PRO A 306 8.57 13.79 27.86
N LYS A 307 7.31 14.25 27.71
CA LYS A 307 6.11 13.42 27.70
C LYS A 307 5.30 13.74 26.44
N PRO A 308 5.47 12.98 25.35
CA PRO A 308 4.69 13.19 24.14
C PRO A 308 3.25 12.72 24.35
N VAL A 309 2.29 13.50 23.83
CA VAL A 309 0.88 13.09 23.80
C VAL A 309 0.69 11.88 22.89
N THR A 310 -0.20 10.97 23.27
CA THR A 310 -0.48 9.77 22.47
C THR A 310 -1.45 10.06 21.33
N PHE A 311 -1.46 9.20 20.31
CA PHE A 311 -2.40 9.27 19.19
C PHE A 311 -3.84 9.25 19.69
N ASP A 312 -4.16 8.31 20.59
CA ASP A 312 -5.50 8.14 21.16
C ASP A 312 -6.01 9.39 21.88
N ARG A 313 -5.11 10.14 22.54
CA ARG A 313 -5.45 11.41 23.17
C ARG A 313 -5.71 12.49 22.15
N CYS A 314 -4.91 12.58 21.10
CA CYS A 314 -5.16 13.53 20.01
C CYS A 314 -6.46 13.20 19.26
N PHE A 315 -6.80 11.91 19.13
CA PHE A 315 -8.07 11.47 18.56
C PHE A 315 -9.26 11.98 19.37
N GLU A 316 -9.22 11.85 20.70
CA GLU A 316 -10.27 12.39 21.58
C GLU A 316 -10.36 13.93 21.47
N VAL A 317 -9.21 14.64 21.37
CA VAL A 317 -9.21 16.10 21.12
C VAL A 317 -9.91 16.44 19.81
N ALA A 318 -9.58 15.77 18.70
CA ALA A 318 -10.19 16.03 17.40
C ALA A 318 -11.70 15.73 17.41
N ALA A 319 -12.11 14.62 18.02
CA ALA A 319 -13.51 14.25 18.17
C ALA A 319 -14.33 15.31 18.92
N LEU A 320 -13.78 15.84 20.02
CA LEU A 320 -14.43 16.85 20.86
C LEU A 320 -14.37 18.26 20.26
N LEU A 321 -13.39 18.55 19.41
CA LEU A 321 -13.23 19.84 18.76
C LEU A 321 -14.24 20.04 17.63
N ASP A 322 -14.40 19.04 16.76
CA ASP A 322 -15.25 19.16 15.55
C ASP A 322 -16.56 18.34 15.63
N ALA A 323 -16.85 17.71 16.77
CA ALA A 323 -18.05 16.88 16.98
C ALA A 323 -18.16 15.72 15.97
N ILE A 324 -17.07 15.00 15.79
CA ILE A 324 -16.95 13.89 14.84
C ILE A 324 -16.85 12.53 15.56
N TRP A 325 -16.96 11.46 14.79
CA TRP A 325 -16.84 10.06 15.25
C TRP A 325 -17.78 9.72 16.44
N GLY A 326 -19.01 10.20 16.36
CA GLY A 326 -20.09 9.91 17.31
C GLY A 326 -20.22 10.92 18.46
N VAL A 327 -19.36 11.93 18.56
CA VAL A 327 -19.52 13.00 19.56
C VAL A 327 -20.71 13.90 19.16
N PRO A 328 -21.71 14.12 20.04
CA PRO A 328 -22.96 14.79 19.65
C PRO A 328 -22.83 16.32 19.49
N ALA A 329 -21.85 16.95 20.13
CA ALA A 329 -21.64 18.39 20.06
C ALA A 329 -20.18 18.74 20.39
N GLN A 330 -19.71 19.87 19.90
CA GLN A 330 -18.36 20.36 20.18
C GLN A 330 -18.22 20.70 21.67
N GLN A 331 -17.20 20.14 22.33
CA GLN A 331 -16.91 20.37 23.75
C GLN A 331 -15.55 21.05 23.98
N LEU A 332 -14.70 21.06 22.95
CA LEU A 332 -13.48 21.84 22.89
C LEU A 332 -13.62 22.95 21.86
N GLU A 333 -12.90 24.04 22.07
CA GLU A 333 -12.83 25.16 21.14
C GLU A 333 -11.39 25.65 21.02
N LEU A 334 -11.01 26.06 19.81
CA LEU A 334 -9.71 26.62 19.52
C LEU A 334 -9.81 28.14 19.43
N LEU A 335 -9.24 28.83 20.42
CA LEU A 335 -9.21 30.30 20.52
C LEU A 335 -7.83 30.84 20.17
N GLN A 336 -7.78 32.08 19.69
CA GLN A 336 -6.52 32.79 19.46
C GLN A 336 -6.18 33.64 20.70
N CYS A 337 -4.96 33.52 21.22
CA CYS A 337 -4.51 34.31 22.34
C CYS A 337 -4.21 35.75 21.91
N ALA A 338 -4.77 36.74 22.62
CA ALA A 338 -4.53 38.16 22.35
C ALA A 338 -3.06 38.59 22.61
N SER A 339 -2.35 37.92 23.53
CA SER A 339 -0.98 38.30 23.91
C SER A 339 0.09 37.73 22.97
N CYS A 340 -0.01 36.46 22.59
CA CYS A 340 1.02 35.78 21.78
C CYS A 340 0.54 35.37 20.38
N GLY A 341 -0.71 35.67 20.01
CA GLY A 341 -1.31 35.30 18.72
C GLY A 341 -1.49 33.80 18.48
N SER A 342 -1.07 32.94 19.42
CA SER A 342 -1.10 31.49 19.28
C SER A 342 -2.49 30.93 19.50
N HIS A 343 -2.83 29.88 18.76
CA HIS A 343 -4.09 29.16 18.93
C HIS A 343 -3.98 28.14 20.08
N TYR A 344 -4.94 28.11 21.00
CA TYR A 344 -4.98 27.17 22.12
C TYR A 344 -6.37 26.63 22.38
N LEU A 345 -6.42 25.46 23.02
CA LEU A 345 -7.68 24.77 23.33
C LEU A 345 -8.25 25.21 24.67
N VAL A 346 -9.56 25.46 24.68
CA VAL A 346 -10.39 25.64 25.87
C VAL A 346 -11.52 24.62 25.88
N SER A 347 -11.99 24.24 27.07
CA SER A 347 -13.20 23.43 27.19
C SER A 347 -14.42 24.31 27.42
N LYS A 348 -15.52 24.02 26.70
CA LYS A 348 -16.80 24.71 26.90
C LYS A 348 -17.46 24.38 28.24
N ALA A 349 -17.04 23.30 28.90
CA ALA A 349 -17.54 22.88 30.21
C ALA A 349 -16.75 23.50 31.39
N GLU A 350 -15.67 24.23 31.11
CA GLU A 350 -14.82 24.83 32.13
C GLU A 350 -15.21 26.30 32.32
N PRO A 351 -15.75 26.69 33.50
CA PRO A 351 -16.23 28.06 33.72
C PRO A 351 -15.09 29.08 33.81
N HIS A 352 -13.93 28.67 34.32
CA HIS A 352 -12.79 29.55 34.57
C HIS A 352 -11.50 28.92 34.00
N PRO A 353 -11.27 29.00 32.67
CA PRO A 353 -10.09 28.42 32.05
C PRO A 353 -8.82 29.18 32.48
N VAL A 354 -7.81 28.43 32.92
CA VAL A 354 -6.45 28.92 33.12
C VAL A 354 -5.92 29.39 31.76
N GLY A 355 -5.26 30.56 31.74
CA GLY A 355 -4.85 31.28 30.53
C GLY A 355 -4.01 30.50 29.50
N CYS A 356 -3.56 31.22 28.46
CA CYS A 356 -2.89 30.60 27.31
C CYS A 356 -1.66 29.75 27.71
N PRO A 357 -1.61 28.45 27.36
CA PRO A 357 -0.53 27.57 27.78
C PRO A 357 0.83 27.98 27.17
N PHE A 358 0.84 28.63 26.00
CA PHE A 358 2.06 29.17 25.40
C PHE A 358 2.63 30.33 26.21
N CYS A 359 1.79 31.30 26.58
CA CYS A 359 2.20 32.41 27.46
C CYS A 359 2.72 31.88 28.81
N MET A 360 2.06 30.87 29.38
CA MET A 360 2.50 30.25 30.63
C MET A 360 3.87 29.59 30.50
N LEU A 361 4.16 28.88 29.39
CA LEU A 361 5.49 28.31 29.16
C LEU A 361 6.55 29.39 28.98
N ILE A 362 6.26 30.44 28.20
CA ILE A 362 7.18 31.56 28.00
C ILE A 362 7.48 32.25 29.34
N GLN A 363 6.45 32.49 30.16
CA GLN A 363 6.60 33.09 31.48
C GLN A 363 7.49 32.22 32.36
N ARG A 364 7.22 30.91 32.46
CA ARG A 364 8.03 29.96 33.24
C ARG A 364 9.49 29.92 32.78
N HIS A 365 9.75 29.90 31.47
CA HIS A 365 11.11 29.94 30.95
C HIS A 365 11.81 31.26 31.28
N ARG A 366 11.12 32.41 31.22
CA ARG A 366 11.66 33.70 31.65
C ARG A 366 11.93 33.79 33.15
N THR A 367 11.15 33.09 33.98
CA THR A 367 11.38 33.04 35.43
C THR A 367 12.55 32.12 35.80
N LEU A 368 12.76 31.04 35.04
CA LEU A 368 13.85 30.07 35.26
C LEU A 368 15.18 30.51 34.62
N LEU A 369 15.12 31.35 33.59
CA LEU A 369 16.26 32.05 33.01
C LEU A 369 15.99 33.55 33.16
N PRO A 370 16.13 34.12 34.38
CA PRO A 370 16.18 35.57 34.49
C PRO A 370 17.30 36.02 33.56
N THR A 371 16.98 36.94 32.65
CA THR A 371 17.89 37.47 31.65
C THR A 371 19.28 37.68 32.26
N MET A 372 20.28 37.07 31.61
CA MET A 372 21.58 37.70 31.47
C MET A 372 21.34 39.06 30.80
N ALA A 373 20.97 40.04 31.61
CA ALA A 373 20.81 41.43 31.23
C ALA A 373 22.08 42.16 31.67
N ALA A 374 22.70 42.82 30.69
CA ALA A 374 23.95 43.58 30.71
C ALA A 374 25.24 42.74 30.63
#